data_AF-A0A352X3X3-F1
#
_entry.id   AF-A0A352X3X3-F1
#
_cell.length_a   1.000
_cell.length_b   1.000
_cell.length_c   1.000
_cell.angle_alpha   90.00
_cell.angle_beta   90.00
_cell.angle_gamma   90.00
#
_symmetry.space_group_name_H-M   'P 1'
#
loop_
_entity.id
_entity.type
_entity.pdbx_description
1 polymer ?
#
loop_
_entity_poly.entity_id
_entity_poly.type
_entity_poly.pdbx_seq_one_letter_code
_entity_poly.pdbx_strand_id
1 'polypeptide(L)'
;METFILWSPSFDERVRELSFFATEVQIQRINQGTQEMLQEMLHDIGISGVDVENWTINPFLTNYLMDEPPSSNWKDIWADTWEIKLKLTESIKLEVEYTDLIRTWASDTTWKGEPLYLPSKCVVVADFYNSETLEKAKKILDRVGDLRNNASLIDDLHAQVPYLPKDLFINIRSAYLEMETNQGNDINNLEARQRAGLLKQLILSLGIFDDKFFINGAKLAKTVSDLVYELDGTTTWNETTDPYQYS
;
A
#
# COMPACT_ATOMS: atom_id res chain seq x y z
N MET A 1 -15.23 0.58 -20.96
CA MET A 1 -15.23 -0.10 -19.64
C MET A 1 -13.95 0.31 -18.95
N GLU A 2 -14.02 0.78 -17.71
CA GLU A 2 -12.85 1.31 -16.99
C GLU A 2 -11.81 0.22 -16.76
N THR A 3 -10.54 0.59 -16.86
CA THR A 3 -9.40 -0.33 -16.76
C THR A 3 -8.83 -0.34 -15.34
N PHE A 4 -8.63 0.85 -14.79
CA PHE A 4 -8.02 1.06 -13.48
C PHE A 4 -8.80 2.08 -12.64
N ILE A 5 -8.63 2.00 -11.33
CA ILE A 5 -8.93 3.08 -10.38
C ILE A 5 -7.59 3.72 -9.99
N LEU A 6 -7.45 5.01 -10.28
CA LEU A 6 -6.35 5.85 -9.86
C LEU A 6 -6.68 6.48 -8.50
N TRP A 7 -5.73 6.47 -7.58
CA TRP A 7 -5.98 6.95 -6.21
C TRP A 7 -4.72 7.44 -5.51
N SER A 8 -4.95 8.22 -4.45
CA SER A 8 -3.93 8.86 -3.63
C SER A 8 -2.86 9.63 -4.42
N PRO A 9 -3.23 10.48 -5.40
CA PRO A 9 -2.24 11.29 -6.11
C PRO A 9 -1.49 12.21 -5.15
N SER A 10 -0.20 12.37 -5.40
CA SER A 10 0.70 13.16 -4.57
C SER A 10 1.84 13.74 -5.40
N PHE A 11 2.16 15.02 -5.20
CA PHE A 11 3.22 15.69 -5.95
C PHE A 11 4.32 16.22 -5.00
N ASP A 12 5.57 15.86 -5.29
CA ASP A 12 6.76 16.45 -4.64
C ASP A 12 7.35 17.53 -5.54
N GLU A 13 7.07 18.80 -5.21
CA GLU A 13 7.54 19.97 -5.94
C GLU A 13 9.07 20.06 -6.00
N ARG A 14 9.79 19.56 -5.00
CA ARG A 14 11.27 19.69 -4.91
C ARG A 14 11.95 18.88 -5.99
N VAL A 15 11.38 17.73 -6.32
CA VAL A 15 11.89 16.82 -7.34
C VAL A 15 10.98 16.72 -8.55
N ARG A 16 9.88 17.47 -8.63
CA ARG A 16 8.89 17.40 -9.72
C ARG A 16 8.43 15.96 -10.00
N GLU A 17 8.16 15.22 -8.93
CA GLU A 17 7.70 13.83 -9.01
C GLU A 17 6.22 13.76 -8.65
N LEU A 18 5.39 13.29 -9.58
CA LEU A 18 4.02 12.89 -9.30
C LEU A 18 4.01 11.39 -9.00
N SER A 19 3.33 10.99 -7.93
CA SER A 19 3.09 9.59 -7.59
C SER A 19 1.61 9.36 -7.34
N PHE A 20 1.05 8.32 -7.95
CA PHE A 20 -0.31 7.83 -7.70
C PHE A 20 -0.32 6.30 -7.75
N PHE A 21 -1.37 5.70 -7.20
CA PHE A 21 -1.60 4.27 -7.34
C PHE A 21 -2.63 4.01 -8.44
N ALA A 22 -2.48 2.90 -9.13
CA ALA A 22 -3.46 2.38 -10.08
C ALA A 22 -3.84 0.95 -9.65
N THR A 23 -5.11 0.69 -9.40
CA THR A 23 -5.62 -0.65 -9.03
C THR A 23 -6.44 -1.23 -10.19
N GLU A 24 -6.19 -2.49 -10.53
CA GLU A 24 -6.89 -3.24 -11.58
C GLU A 24 -8.39 -3.33 -11.28
N VAL A 25 -9.24 -2.96 -12.25
CA VAL A 25 -10.71 -3.17 -12.18
C VAL A 25 -11.13 -4.38 -13.03
N GLN A 26 -10.39 -4.66 -14.09
CA GLN A 26 -10.71 -5.72 -15.04
C GLN A 26 -9.60 -6.78 -15.10
N ILE A 27 -9.28 -7.29 -16.30
CA ILE A 27 -8.23 -8.31 -16.49
C ILE A 27 -6.91 -7.64 -16.91
N GLN A 28 -6.92 -6.32 -17.18
CA GLN A 28 -5.76 -5.61 -17.67
C GLN A 28 -4.80 -5.25 -16.55
N ARG A 29 -3.52 -5.59 -16.76
CA ARG A 29 -2.40 -5.23 -15.91
C ARG A 29 -1.51 -4.19 -16.57
N ILE A 30 -0.62 -3.62 -15.78
CA ILE A 30 0.46 -2.77 -16.24
C ILE A 30 1.77 -3.57 -16.22
N ASN A 31 2.48 -3.58 -17.34
CA ASN A 31 3.80 -4.16 -17.46
C ASN A 31 4.86 -3.04 -17.35
N GLN A 32 5.13 -2.34 -18.45
CA GLN A 32 6.08 -1.22 -18.47
C GLN A 32 5.39 0.14 -18.47
N GLY A 33 4.10 0.17 -18.82
CA GLY A 33 3.38 1.38 -19.20
C GLY A 33 3.86 1.93 -20.55
N THR A 34 3.01 2.74 -21.18
CA THR A 34 3.39 3.54 -22.35
C THR A 34 3.17 5.01 -22.09
N GLN A 35 3.79 5.86 -22.91
CA GLN A 35 3.59 7.31 -22.83
C GLN A 35 2.11 7.66 -23.02
N GLU A 36 1.40 6.99 -23.93
CA GLU A 36 -0.02 7.22 -24.19
C GLU A 36 -0.87 6.87 -22.95
N MET A 37 -0.62 5.72 -22.33
CA MET A 37 -1.30 5.33 -21.09
C MET A 37 -1.09 6.37 -19.99
N LEU A 38 0.15 6.82 -19.80
CA LEU A 38 0.50 7.77 -18.74
C LEU A 38 -0.10 9.15 -19.00
N GLN A 39 -0.15 9.59 -20.25
CA GLN A 39 -0.79 10.86 -20.62
C GLN A 39 -2.30 10.82 -20.40
N GLU A 40 -2.95 9.69 -20.68
CA GLU A 40 -4.37 9.49 -20.38
C GLU A 40 -4.63 9.50 -18.86
N MET A 41 -3.83 8.79 -18.07
CA MET A 41 -3.93 8.82 -16.61
C MET A 41 -3.69 10.22 -16.03
N LEU A 42 -2.71 10.97 -16.55
CA LEU A 42 -2.46 12.35 -16.16
C LEU A 42 -3.67 13.25 -16.45
N HIS A 43 -4.25 13.11 -17.65
CA HIS A 43 -5.44 13.84 -18.05
C HIS A 43 -6.62 13.55 -17.10
N ASP A 44 -6.83 12.29 -16.74
CA ASP A 44 -7.91 11.86 -15.83
C ASP A 44 -7.70 12.38 -14.39
N ILE A 45 -6.44 12.54 -13.95
CA ILE A 45 -6.08 13.23 -12.69
C ILE A 45 -6.16 14.77 -12.83
N GLY A 46 -6.63 15.29 -13.96
CA GLY A 46 -6.81 16.73 -14.19
C GLY A 46 -5.52 17.48 -14.53
N ILE A 47 -4.44 16.77 -14.87
CA ILE A 47 -3.16 17.34 -15.28
C ILE A 47 -3.08 17.29 -16.81
N SER A 48 -2.88 18.44 -17.45
CA SER A 48 -2.78 18.52 -18.91
C SER A 48 -1.66 19.43 -19.36
N GLY A 49 -1.10 19.16 -20.54
CA GLY A 49 -0.05 19.96 -21.15
C GLY A 49 1.33 19.79 -20.50
N VAL A 50 1.57 18.70 -19.78
CA VAL A 50 2.85 18.41 -19.11
C VAL A 50 3.46 17.13 -19.69
N ASP A 51 4.75 17.18 -19.97
CA ASP A 51 5.51 16.04 -20.47
C ASP A 51 6.13 15.22 -19.33
N VAL A 52 6.25 13.91 -19.57
CA VAL A 52 6.88 12.96 -18.65
C VAL A 52 8.31 12.70 -19.11
N GLU A 53 9.30 13.07 -18.30
CA GLU A 53 10.74 12.84 -18.57
C GLU A 53 11.10 11.36 -18.42
N ASN A 54 10.62 10.73 -17.34
CA ASN A 54 10.76 9.30 -17.07
C ASN A 54 9.66 8.84 -16.11
N TRP A 55 9.49 7.52 -16.01
CA TRP A 55 8.56 6.92 -15.08
C TRP A 55 9.06 5.61 -14.49
N THR A 56 8.47 5.23 -13.36
CA THR A 56 8.62 3.89 -12.79
C THR A 56 7.24 3.35 -12.44
N ILE A 57 7.08 2.04 -12.60
CA ILE A 57 5.85 1.31 -12.30
C ILE A 57 6.23 0.13 -11.42
N ASN A 58 5.73 0.11 -10.20
CA ASN A 58 6.11 -0.88 -9.20
C ASN A 58 4.85 -1.65 -8.76
N PRO A 59 4.71 -2.93 -9.15
CA PRO A 59 3.56 -3.74 -8.78
C PRO A 59 3.60 -4.16 -7.30
N PHE A 60 2.42 -4.27 -6.70
CA PHE A 60 2.20 -4.82 -5.37
C PHE A 60 0.75 -5.28 -5.19
N LEU A 61 0.52 -6.09 -4.17
CA LEU A 61 -0.80 -6.52 -3.72
C LEU A 61 -1.20 -5.75 -2.45
N THR A 62 -2.43 -5.25 -2.42
CA THR A 62 -3.01 -4.58 -1.25
C THR A 62 -4.50 -4.86 -1.13
N ASN A 63 -5.06 -4.80 0.07
CA ASN A 63 -6.49 -4.89 0.33
C ASN A 63 -7.13 -3.52 0.66
N TYR A 64 -6.41 -2.42 0.40
CA TYR A 64 -6.83 -1.08 0.80
C TYR A 64 -8.15 -0.59 0.17
N LEU A 65 -8.38 -0.92 -1.10
CA LEU A 65 -9.63 -0.60 -1.84
C LEU A 65 -10.65 -1.76 -1.80
N MET A 66 -10.48 -2.75 -0.92
CA MET A 66 -11.42 -3.88 -0.86
C MET A 66 -12.79 -3.42 -0.36
N ASP A 67 -13.82 -3.64 -1.16
CA ASP A 67 -15.22 -3.56 -0.73
C ASP A 67 -15.65 -4.90 -0.10
N GLU A 68 -16.35 -4.84 1.04
CA GLU A 68 -17.02 -5.99 1.66
C GLU A 68 -18.10 -6.59 0.73
N PRO A 69 -18.37 -7.92 0.73
CA PRO A 69 -18.07 -8.89 1.80
C PRO A 69 -16.76 -9.70 1.61
N PRO A 70 -16.31 -10.44 2.64
CA PRO A 70 -15.09 -11.22 2.59
C PRO A 70 -15.25 -12.38 1.59
N SER A 71 -14.33 -12.48 0.64
CA SER A 71 -14.28 -13.61 -0.30
C SER A 71 -13.45 -14.78 0.25
N SER A 72 -13.80 -16.01 -0.11
CA SER A 72 -12.93 -17.16 0.10
C SER A 72 -11.76 -17.20 -0.89
N ASN A 73 -11.84 -16.46 -1.99
CA ASN A 73 -10.77 -16.31 -2.95
C ASN A 73 -9.92 -15.09 -2.61
N TRP A 74 -8.66 -15.33 -2.23
CA TRP A 74 -7.75 -14.27 -1.82
C TRP A 74 -7.55 -13.19 -2.90
N LYS A 75 -7.72 -13.53 -4.19
CA LYS A 75 -7.60 -12.57 -5.29
C LYS A 75 -8.70 -11.53 -5.33
N ASP A 76 -9.83 -11.79 -4.67
CA ASP A 76 -10.90 -10.81 -4.53
C ASP A 76 -10.65 -9.88 -3.31
N ILE A 77 -9.72 -10.26 -2.43
CA ILE A 77 -9.31 -9.49 -1.24
C ILE A 77 -8.09 -8.62 -1.54
N TRP A 78 -7.10 -9.22 -2.22
CA TRP A 78 -5.81 -8.59 -2.50
C TRP A 78 -5.76 -8.14 -3.95
N ALA A 79 -6.00 -6.85 -4.16
CA ALA A 79 -6.06 -6.23 -5.47
C ALA A 79 -4.66 -6.00 -6.06
N ASP A 80 -4.52 -6.29 -7.35
CA ASP A 80 -3.31 -5.98 -8.12
C ASP A 80 -3.22 -4.46 -8.33
N THR A 81 -2.15 -3.87 -7.81
CA THR A 81 -1.98 -2.42 -7.75
C THR A 81 -0.56 -2.04 -8.15
N TRP A 82 -0.41 -0.90 -8.80
CA TRP A 82 0.87 -0.35 -9.19
C TRP A 82 1.09 1.02 -8.56
N GLU A 83 2.28 1.25 -8.01
CA GLU A 83 2.78 2.60 -7.75
C GLU A 83 3.41 3.14 -9.02
N ILE A 84 2.80 4.20 -9.56
CA ILE A 84 3.28 4.90 -10.73
C ILE A 84 3.91 6.19 -10.26
N LYS A 85 5.19 6.36 -10.55
CA LYS A 85 5.94 7.60 -10.28
C LYS A 85 6.40 8.21 -11.58
N LEU A 86 6.05 9.46 -11.80
CA LEU A 86 6.33 10.22 -13.01
C LEU A 86 7.21 11.41 -12.68
N LYS A 87 8.36 11.51 -13.35
CA LYS A 87 9.17 12.71 -13.35
C LYS A 87 8.63 13.67 -14.41
N LEU A 88 8.15 14.83 -13.98
CA LEU A 88 7.57 15.82 -14.87
C LEU A 88 8.60 16.87 -15.32
N THR A 89 8.44 17.38 -16.54
CA THR A 89 9.30 18.44 -17.10
C THR A 89 9.16 19.78 -16.39
N GLU A 90 8.02 20.02 -15.73
CA GLU A 90 7.72 21.24 -15.00
C GLU A 90 6.94 20.97 -13.70
N SER A 91 6.81 22.00 -12.87
CA SER A 91 6.02 21.92 -11.64
C SER A 91 4.54 22.02 -11.99
N ILE A 92 3.71 21.25 -11.30
CA ILE A 92 2.26 21.28 -11.47
C ILE A 92 1.59 21.78 -10.19
N LYS A 93 0.33 22.20 -10.33
CA LYS A 93 -0.59 22.35 -9.22
C LYS A 93 -1.53 21.15 -9.23
N LEU A 94 -1.40 20.28 -8.24
CA LEU A 94 -2.30 19.14 -8.08
C LEU A 94 -3.58 19.61 -7.38
N GLU A 95 -4.72 19.55 -8.06
CA GLU A 95 -6.02 19.98 -7.50
C GLU A 95 -6.87 18.82 -6.97
N VAL A 96 -6.57 17.59 -7.40
CA VAL A 96 -7.26 16.38 -6.96
C VAL A 96 -6.90 16.07 -5.50
N GLU A 97 -7.89 15.67 -4.72
CA GLU A 97 -7.68 15.24 -3.34
C GLU A 97 -7.13 13.81 -3.30
N TYR A 98 -6.30 13.50 -2.31
CA TYR A 98 -5.71 12.16 -2.20
C TYR A 98 -6.76 11.06 -1.91
N THR A 99 -7.91 11.45 -1.40
CA THR A 99 -9.06 10.58 -1.12
C THR A 99 -9.89 10.28 -2.37
N ASP A 100 -9.69 11.01 -3.47
CA ASP A 100 -10.47 10.82 -4.69
C ASP A 100 -10.12 9.49 -5.37
N LEU A 101 -11.16 8.75 -5.78
CA LEU A 101 -11.05 7.58 -6.64
C LEU A 101 -11.40 7.96 -8.07
N ILE A 102 -10.40 7.99 -8.95
CA ILE A 102 -10.54 8.40 -10.35
C ILE A 102 -10.55 7.16 -11.22
N ARG A 103 -11.63 6.94 -11.96
CA ARG A 103 -11.67 5.83 -12.91
C ARG A 103 -11.05 6.26 -14.24
N THR A 104 -10.23 5.39 -14.83
CA THR A 104 -9.55 5.67 -16.10
C THR A 104 -9.79 4.55 -17.11
N TRP A 105 -9.77 4.91 -18.40
CA TRP A 105 -9.76 3.99 -19.53
C TRP A 105 -8.36 3.73 -20.07
N ALA A 106 -7.33 4.34 -19.46
CA ALA A 106 -5.95 4.17 -19.84
C ALA A 106 -5.58 2.69 -19.93
N SER A 107 -4.81 2.35 -20.96
CA SER A 107 -4.47 0.96 -21.26
C SER A 107 -2.98 0.83 -21.59
N ASP A 108 -2.32 -0.13 -20.95
CA ASP A 108 -0.95 -0.52 -21.26
C ASP A 108 -0.94 -1.49 -22.45
N THR A 109 -0.51 -1.03 -23.62
CA THR A 109 -0.38 -1.89 -24.81
C THR A 109 0.83 -2.83 -24.76
N THR A 110 1.73 -2.64 -23.78
CA THR A 110 2.88 -3.53 -23.55
C THR A 110 2.52 -4.80 -22.79
N TRP A 111 1.36 -4.83 -22.12
CA TRP A 111 0.80 -6.03 -21.52
C TRP A 111 0.20 -6.94 -22.60
N LYS A 112 0.66 -8.20 -22.66
CA LYS A 112 0.26 -9.20 -23.67
C LYS A 112 -0.60 -10.32 -23.08
N GLY A 113 -1.23 -10.08 -21.93
CA GLY A 113 -2.06 -11.07 -21.25
C GLY A 113 -1.30 -11.87 -20.20
N GLU A 114 -0.14 -11.39 -19.74
CA GLU A 114 0.61 -12.02 -18.67
C GLU A 114 -0.24 -12.13 -17.39
N PRO A 115 -0.13 -13.25 -16.65
CA PRO A 115 -0.83 -13.41 -15.38
C PRO A 115 -0.25 -12.49 -14.31
N LEU A 116 -0.93 -12.45 -13.16
CA LEU A 116 -0.40 -11.83 -11.93
C LEU A 116 1.02 -12.33 -11.64
N TYR A 117 1.94 -11.39 -11.41
CA TYR A 117 3.32 -11.70 -11.07
C TYR A 117 3.40 -12.18 -9.63
N LEU A 118 3.74 -13.46 -9.43
CA LEU A 118 4.08 -14.01 -8.11
C LEU A 118 5.51 -14.57 -8.14
N PRO A 119 6.27 -14.43 -7.03
CA PRO A 119 5.87 -13.76 -5.79
C PRO A 119 5.75 -12.23 -5.97
N SER A 120 4.85 -11.59 -5.21
CA SER A 120 4.55 -10.15 -5.32
C SER A 120 4.80 -9.44 -4.00
N LYS A 121 5.11 -8.14 -4.06
CA LYS A 121 5.19 -7.30 -2.87
C LYS A 121 3.82 -7.22 -2.19
N CYS A 122 3.73 -7.44 -0.89
CA CYS A 122 2.52 -7.16 -0.10
C CYS A 122 2.66 -5.81 0.60
N VAL A 123 1.66 -4.95 0.42
CA VAL A 123 1.63 -3.60 0.98
C VAL A 123 0.36 -3.38 1.77
N VAL A 124 0.53 -2.92 3.01
CA VAL A 124 -0.53 -2.29 3.79
C VAL A 124 -0.40 -0.78 3.63
N VAL A 125 -1.47 -0.14 3.15
CA VAL A 125 -1.56 1.32 3.10
C VAL A 125 -2.32 1.78 4.33
N ALA A 126 -1.74 2.74 5.05
CA ALA A 126 -2.24 3.20 6.33
C ALA A 126 -2.44 4.72 6.31
N ASP A 127 -3.66 5.19 6.53
CA ASP A 127 -3.99 6.60 6.69
C ASP A 127 -4.15 6.96 8.16
N PHE A 128 -3.80 8.20 8.50
CA PHE A 128 -3.88 8.73 9.86
C PHE A 128 -4.61 10.06 9.87
N TYR A 129 -5.42 10.28 10.90
CA TYR A 129 -6.24 11.50 11.00
C TYR A 129 -5.41 12.76 11.24
N ASN A 130 -4.26 12.64 11.89
CA ASN A 130 -3.39 13.76 12.22
C ASN A 130 -1.90 13.39 12.17
N SER A 131 -1.04 14.41 12.12
CA SER A 131 0.41 14.20 11.99
C SER A 131 1.06 13.63 13.26
N GLU A 132 0.50 13.87 14.44
CA GLU A 132 1.05 13.35 15.70
C GLU A 132 0.89 11.83 15.78
N THR A 133 -0.30 11.30 15.44
CA THR A 133 -0.55 9.86 15.40
C THR A 133 0.28 9.19 14.32
N LEU A 134 0.43 9.81 13.14
CA LEU A 134 1.32 9.29 12.10
C LEU A 134 2.78 9.20 12.56
N GLU A 135 3.35 10.27 13.14
CA GLU A 135 4.77 10.26 13.55
C GLU A 135 5.02 9.20 14.63
N LYS A 136 4.09 9.08 15.59
CA LYS A 136 4.13 8.03 16.60
C LYS A 136 4.05 6.65 15.97
N ALA A 137 3.08 6.44 15.07
CA ALA A 137 2.88 5.16 14.41
C ALA A 137 4.09 4.77 13.56
N LYS A 138 4.63 5.71 12.78
CA LYS A 138 5.83 5.52 11.98
C LYS A 138 7.01 5.08 12.85
N LYS A 139 7.26 5.73 13.98
CA LYS A 139 8.34 5.35 14.91
C LYS A 139 8.19 3.93 15.46
N ILE A 140 6.95 3.50 15.75
CA ILE A 140 6.67 2.13 16.20
C ILE A 140 6.86 1.15 15.05
N LEU A 141 6.23 1.39 13.90
CA LEU A 141 6.24 0.53 12.73
C LEU A 141 7.64 0.36 12.13
N ASP A 142 8.46 1.41 12.09
CA ASP A 142 9.87 1.34 11.66
C ASP A 142 10.68 0.29 12.45
N ARG A 143 10.30 0.06 13.72
CA ARG A 143 10.97 -0.90 14.61
C ARG A 143 10.28 -2.27 14.66
N VAL A 144 9.04 -2.37 14.19
CA VAL A 144 8.28 -3.63 14.16
C VAL A 144 8.93 -4.64 13.21
N GLY A 145 9.56 -4.18 12.13
CA GLY A 145 10.32 -5.05 11.22
C GLY A 145 11.46 -5.81 11.90
N ASP A 146 12.01 -5.27 12.98
CA ASP A 146 13.12 -5.88 13.73
C ASP A 146 12.67 -6.97 14.72
N LEU A 147 11.35 -7.08 15.01
CA LEU A 147 10.81 -8.08 15.94
C LEU A 147 11.12 -9.52 15.53
N ARG A 148 11.29 -9.74 14.23
CA ARG A 148 11.75 -11.01 13.65
C ARG A 148 13.02 -11.50 14.35
N ASN A 149 14.02 -10.62 14.45
CA ASN A 149 15.36 -10.96 14.92
C ASN A 149 15.57 -10.66 16.41
N ASN A 150 14.68 -9.89 17.03
CA ASN A 150 14.86 -9.45 18.40
C ASN A 150 13.57 -9.47 19.22
N ALA A 151 13.37 -10.56 19.97
CA ALA A 151 12.23 -10.71 20.87
C ALA A 151 12.20 -9.67 22.02
N SER A 152 13.36 -9.13 22.43
CA SER A 152 13.39 -8.14 23.52
C SER A 152 12.78 -6.80 23.12
N LEU A 153 12.63 -6.53 21.81
CA LEU A 153 11.95 -5.33 21.32
C LEU A 153 10.47 -5.29 21.71
N ILE A 154 9.84 -6.43 22.02
CA ILE A 154 8.43 -6.47 22.40
C ILE A 154 8.19 -5.59 23.63
N ASP A 155 9.02 -5.72 24.66
CA ASP A 155 8.90 -4.93 25.88
C ASP A 155 9.20 -3.44 25.63
N ASP A 156 10.21 -3.14 24.82
CA ASP A 156 10.58 -1.77 24.46
C ASP A 156 9.50 -1.05 23.64
N LEU A 157 8.85 -1.76 22.70
CA LEU A 157 7.76 -1.23 21.90
C LEU A 157 6.53 -0.99 22.76
N HIS A 158 6.13 -1.99 23.56
CA HIS A 158 5.01 -1.87 24.47
C HIS A 158 5.20 -0.73 25.49
N ALA A 159 6.42 -0.52 26.01
CA ALA A 159 6.69 0.59 26.93
C ALA A 159 6.47 1.98 26.30
N GLN A 160 6.59 2.13 24.98
CA GLN A 160 6.31 3.38 24.27
C GLN A 160 4.83 3.60 23.98
N VAL A 161 4.05 2.52 23.92
CA VAL A 161 2.61 2.53 23.68
C VAL A 161 1.90 1.61 24.69
N PRO A 162 1.97 1.91 26.01
CA PRO A 162 1.54 0.98 27.07
C PRO A 162 0.02 0.79 27.15
N TYR A 163 -0.74 1.58 26.39
CA TYR A 163 -2.17 1.42 26.24
C TYR A 163 -2.53 0.30 25.24
N LEU A 164 -1.57 -0.15 24.42
CA LEU A 164 -1.78 -1.21 23.45
C LEU A 164 -1.55 -2.60 24.05
N PRO A 165 -2.33 -3.61 23.66
CA PRO A 165 -2.08 -4.98 24.07
C PRO A 165 -0.69 -5.45 23.64
N LYS A 166 0.14 -5.91 24.60
CA LYS A 166 1.44 -6.52 24.32
C LYS A 166 1.36 -7.69 23.32
N ASP A 167 0.23 -8.39 23.32
CA ASP A 167 -0.03 -9.52 22.41
C ASP A 167 0.01 -9.14 20.93
N LEU A 168 -0.25 -7.88 20.56
CA LEU A 168 -0.12 -7.43 19.16
C LEU A 168 1.31 -7.62 18.65
N PHE A 169 2.32 -7.19 19.41
CA PHE A 169 3.73 -7.36 19.05
C PHE A 169 4.15 -8.84 19.06
N ILE A 170 3.61 -9.63 19.99
CA ILE A 170 3.85 -11.09 20.04
C ILE A 170 3.26 -11.77 18.79
N ASN A 171 2.05 -11.38 18.38
CA ASN A 171 1.36 -11.91 17.21
C ASN A 171 2.10 -11.56 15.92
N ILE A 172 2.56 -10.31 15.76
CA ILE A 172 3.38 -9.90 14.62
C ILE A 172 4.67 -10.72 14.55
N ARG A 173 5.39 -10.85 15.66
CA ARG A 173 6.61 -11.67 15.72
C ARG A 173 6.32 -13.13 15.34
N SER A 174 5.22 -13.68 15.84
CA SER A 174 4.83 -15.07 15.57
C SER A 174 4.49 -15.26 14.09
N ALA A 175 3.84 -14.28 13.45
CA ALA A 175 3.60 -14.27 12.02
C ALA A 175 4.90 -14.27 11.21
N TYR A 176 5.91 -13.47 11.60
CA TYR A 176 7.23 -13.52 10.97
C TYR A 176 7.89 -14.90 11.04
N LEU A 177 7.94 -15.51 12.23
CA LEU A 177 8.60 -16.81 12.44
C LEU A 177 7.88 -17.95 11.70
N GLU A 178 6.55 -17.90 11.66
CA GLU A 178 5.74 -18.84 10.89
C GLU A 178 6.08 -18.75 9.39
N MET A 179 6.29 -17.53 8.89
CA MET A 179 6.65 -17.30 7.49
C MET A 179 8.07 -17.76 7.16
N GLU A 180 9.05 -17.52 8.03
CA GLU A 180 10.42 -18.04 7.84
C GLU A 180 10.44 -19.57 7.72
N THR A 181 9.61 -20.23 8.54
CA THR A 181 9.47 -21.69 8.50
C THR A 181 8.91 -22.18 7.16
N ASN A 182 8.04 -21.39 6.53
CA ASN A 182 7.32 -21.77 5.32
C ASN A 182 7.99 -21.33 4.02
N GLN A 183 8.74 -20.22 4.02
CA GLN A 183 9.30 -19.58 2.82
C GLN A 183 10.83 -19.41 2.85
N GLY A 184 11.50 -19.75 3.96
CA GLY A 184 12.93 -19.55 4.14
C GLY A 184 13.30 -18.13 4.57
N ASN A 185 14.60 -17.82 4.60
CA ASN A 185 15.11 -16.58 5.21
C ASN A 185 14.99 -15.31 4.34
N ASP A 186 14.52 -15.40 3.09
CA ASP A 186 14.50 -14.30 2.10
C ASP A 186 13.31 -13.33 2.26
N ILE A 187 12.72 -13.26 3.44
CA ILE A 187 11.69 -12.26 3.75
C ILE A 187 12.39 -10.93 4.00
N ASN A 188 12.09 -9.90 3.20
CA ASN A 188 12.54 -8.54 3.51
C ASN A 188 11.87 -8.04 4.79
N ASN A 189 12.58 -7.24 5.59
CA ASN A 189 12.00 -6.63 6.78
C ASN A 189 10.86 -5.69 6.38
N LEU A 190 9.91 -5.46 7.30
CA LEU A 190 8.89 -4.44 7.10
C LEU A 190 9.57 -3.08 6.94
N GLU A 191 9.24 -2.39 5.85
CA GLU A 191 9.68 -1.04 5.57
C GLU A 191 8.46 -0.12 5.63
N ALA A 192 8.50 0.85 6.54
CA ALA A 192 7.52 1.92 6.58
C ALA A 192 8.08 3.18 5.91
N ARG A 193 7.41 3.67 4.88
CA ARG A 193 7.71 4.97 4.28
C ARG A 193 6.50 5.87 4.37
N GLN A 194 6.73 7.13 4.69
CA GLN A 194 5.73 8.17 4.50
C GLN A 194 5.68 8.54 3.02
N ARG A 195 4.48 8.77 2.51
CA ARG A 195 4.31 9.17 1.11
C ARG A 195 4.71 10.63 0.92
N ALA A 196 5.54 10.90 -0.09
CA ALA A 196 5.94 12.26 -0.42
C ALA A 196 4.70 13.09 -0.81
N GLY A 197 4.60 14.32 -0.30
CA GLY A 197 3.44 15.19 -0.54
C GLY A 197 2.16 14.83 0.25
N LEU A 198 2.07 13.64 0.86
CA LEU A 198 0.93 13.22 1.67
C LEU A 198 1.35 12.95 3.11
N LEU A 199 1.20 13.99 3.94
CA LEU A 199 1.69 14.01 5.32
C LEU A 199 0.98 13.02 6.25
N LYS A 200 -0.09 12.35 5.79
CA LYS A 200 -0.99 11.54 6.61
C LYS A 200 -1.07 10.07 6.16
N GLN A 201 -0.26 9.63 5.20
CA GLN A 201 -0.28 8.26 4.69
C GLN A 201 1.09 7.58 4.82
N LEU A 202 1.07 6.35 5.34
CA LEU A 202 2.21 5.43 5.38
C LEU A 202 1.99 4.28 4.41
N ILE A 203 3.07 3.89 3.72
CA ILE A 203 3.13 2.69 2.90
C ILE A 203 4.02 1.67 3.61
N LEU A 204 3.41 0.56 4.04
CA LEU A 204 4.06 -0.49 4.81
C LEU A 204 4.33 -1.68 3.89
N SER A 205 5.56 -1.80 3.41
CA SER A 205 6.01 -2.91 2.58
C SER A 205 6.41 -4.09 3.46
N LEU A 206 5.64 -5.17 3.43
CA LEU A 206 5.82 -6.29 4.37
C LEU A 206 6.81 -7.36 3.89
N GLY A 207 7.09 -7.37 2.59
CA GLY A 207 7.92 -8.39 1.94
C GLY A 207 7.37 -8.78 0.57
N ILE A 208 7.98 -9.80 -0.03
CA ILE A 208 7.60 -10.37 -1.32
C ILE A 208 7.14 -11.81 -1.09
N PHE A 209 5.92 -12.14 -1.49
CA PHE A 209 5.26 -13.39 -1.10
C PHE A 209 4.60 -14.12 -2.28
N ASP A 210 4.57 -15.45 -2.20
CA ASP A 210 3.84 -16.33 -3.12
C ASP A 210 2.35 -16.40 -2.77
N ASP A 211 1.57 -17.12 -3.58
CA ASP A 211 0.13 -17.31 -3.39
C ASP A 211 -0.22 -17.93 -2.04
N LYS A 212 0.60 -18.84 -1.51
CA LYS A 212 0.37 -19.51 -0.22
C LYS A 212 0.21 -18.52 0.93
N PHE A 213 0.98 -17.43 0.95
CA PHE A 213 0.84 -16.39 1.97
C PHE A 213 -0.59 -15.80 1.97
N PHE A 214 -1.11 -15.48 0.79
CA PHE A 214 -2.44 -14.89 0.64
C PHE A 214 -3.57 -15.91 0.87
N ILE A 215 -3.40 -17.15 0.37
CA ILE A 215 -4.33 -18.27 0.63
C ILE A 215 -4.47 -18.54 2.12
N ASN A 216 -3.37 -18.43 2.88
CA ASN A 216 -3.35 -18.62 4.33
C ASN A 216 -3.76 -17.36 5.11
N GLY A 217 -4.44 -16.41 4.46
CA GLY A 217 -5.04 -15.24 5.09
C GLY A 217 -4.08 -14.10 5.42
N ALA A 218 -2.86 -14.10 4.86
CA ALA A 218 -1.89 -13.00 4.98
C ALA A 218 -1.69 -12.49 6.42
N LYS A 219 -1.50 -13.41 7.37
CA LYS A 219 -1.50 -13.16 8.82
C LYS A 219 -0.59 -12.01 9.27
N LEU A 220 0.59 -11.86 8.66
CA LEU A 220 1.47 -10.72 8.94
C LEU A 220 0.82 -9.39 8.56
N ALA A 221 0.20 -9.30 7.38
CA ALA A 221 -0.49 -8.09 6.94
C ALA A 221 -1.69 -7.76 7.83
N LYS A 222 -2.45 -8.78 8.23
CA LYS A 222 -3.55 -8.62 9.18
C LYS A 222 -3.08 -8.06 10.52
N THR A 223 -2.08 -8.68 11.14
CA THR A 223 -1.58 -8.24 12.46
C THR A 223 -0.90 -6.86 12.42
N VAL A 224 -0.26 -6.49 11.30
CA VAL A 224 0.24 -5.13 11.08
C VAL A 224 -0.92 -4.14 10.91
N SER A 225 -1.99 -4.52 10.22
CA SER A 225 -3.19 -3.68 10.09
C SER A 225 -3.87 -3.47 11.44
N ASP A 226 -4.02 -4.52 12.25
CA ASP A 226 -4.54 -4.44 13.62
C ASP A 226 -3.71 -3.45 14.46
N LEU A 227 -2.38 -3.48 14.35
CA LEU A 227 -1.50 -2.51 15.01
C LEU A 227 -1.71 -1.08 14.50
N VAL A 228 -1.96 -0.87 13.20
CA VAL A 228 -2.25 0.46 12.64
C VAL A 228 -3.53 1.03 13.23
N TYR A 229 -4.60 0.24 13.34
CA TYR A 229 -5.87 0.66 13.94
C TYR A 229 -5.69 1.12 15.39
N GLU A 230 -4.97 0.31 16.15
CA GLU A 230 -4.62 0.58 17.55
C GLU A 230 -3.72 1.83 17.71
N LEU A 231 -3.02 2.22 16.65
CA LEU A 231 -2.25 3.46 16.57
C LEU A 231 -3.05 4.65 16.01
N ASP A 232 -4.38 4.59 16.06
CA ASP A 232 -5.32 5.62 15.56
C ASP A 232 -5.18 5.88 14.05
N GLY A 233 -4.90 4.82 13.28
CA GLY A 233 -4.92 4.83 11.82
C GLY A 233 -6.05 3.98 11.22
N THR A 234 -6.17 3.97 9.90
CA THR A 234 -7.01 3.04 9.14
C THR A 234 -6.22 2.39 8.03
N THR A 235 -6.57 1.18 7.63
CA THR A 235 -5.98 0.49 6.47
C THR A 235 -6.97 0.22 5.36
N THR A 236 -8.13 0.88 5.39
CA THR A 236 -9.17 0.80 4.36
C THR A 236 -9.49 2.20 3.86
N TRP A 237 -9.79 2.31 2.57
CA TRP A 237 -10.19 3.59 1.96
C TRP A 237 -11.52 4.12 2.50
N ASN A 238 -12.46 3.23 2.83
CA ASN A 238 -13.74 3.62 3.40
C ASN A 238 -13.75 3.41 4.93
N GLU A 239 -13.85 4.49 5.68
CA GLU A 239 -13.96 4.48 7.15
C GLU A 239 -15.32 3.90 7.63
N THR A 240 -16.41 4.04 6.84
CA THR A 240 -17.75 3.57 7.27
C THR A 240 -17.93 2.05 7.26
N THR A 241 -16.96 1.31 6.71
CA THR A 241 -16.91 -0.15 6.68
C THR A 241 -15.98 -0.74 7.76
N ASP A 242 -15.51 0.08 8.70
CA ASP A 242 -14.81 -0.42 9.88
C ASP A 242 -15.77 -1.30 10.72
N PRO A 243 -15.52 -2.61 10.89
CA PRO A 243 -16.36 -3.47 11.72
C PRO A 243 -16.37 -3.06 13.20
N TYR A 244 -15.48 -2.15 13.62
CA TYR A 244 -15.38 -1.64 15.00
C TYR A 244 -15.90 -0.21 15.17
N GLN A 245 -16.31 0.51 14.12
CA GLN A 245 -16.92 1.85 14.28
C GLN A 245 -18.32 1.83 14.92
N TYR A 246 -18.88 0.65 15.17
CA TYR A 246 -20.17 0.46 15.87
C TYR A 246 -20.10 -0.47 17.10
N SER A 247 -18.92 -0.77 17.64
CA SER A 247 -18.79 -1.54 18.89
C SER A 247 -18.58 -0.66 20.12
#